data_AF-A0AAD6TQY6-F1
#
_entry.id   AF-A0AAD6TQY6-F1
#
_cell.length_a   1.000
_cell.length_b   1.000
_cell.length_c   1.000
_cell.angle_alpha   90.00
_cell.angle_beta   90.00
_cell.angle_gamma   90.00
#
_symmetry.space_group_name_H-M   'P 1'
#
loop_
_entity.id
_entity.type
_entity.pdbx_description
1 polymer ?
#
loop_
_entity_poly.entity_id
_entity_poly.type
_entity_poly.pdbx_seq_one_letter_code
_entity_poly.pdbx_strand_id
1 'polypeptide(L)'
;FKQGHPQYTTHCLKKLDAPIIPVLMGYQIPRNDMDDDHTKYAVIILTLFKPWSEIKSCPLKSQEIAWSDALNDLRQVISAEHARIILNMQLLYQTRDAKFDFAAKRGK
;
A
#
# COMPACT_ATOMS: atom_id res chain seq x y z
N PHE A 1 7.01 -1.83 24.79
CA PHE A 1 7.45 -0.59 25.49
C PHE A 1 8.87 -0.80 26.06
N LYS A 2 9.48 0.20 26.72
CA LYS A 2 10.75 0.00 27.47
C LYS A 2 10.48 -0.72 28.80
N GLN A 3 11.49 -1.40 29.32
CA GLN A 3 11.44 -2.05 30.63
C GLN A 3 11.14 -0.99 31.70
N GLY A 4 10.08 -1.21 32.50
CA GLY A 4 9.57 -0.24 33.49
C GLY A 4 8.25 0.46 33.10
N HIS A 5 7.78 0.35 31.85
CA HIS A 5 6.45 0.83 31.49
C HIS A 5 5.36 -0.16 31.97
N PRO A 6 4.22 0.27 32.54
CA PRO A 6 3.17 -0.65 33.02
C PRO A 6 2.64 -1.62 31.94
N GLN A 7 2.68 -1.18 30.68
CA GLN A 7 2.27 -1.98 29.52
C GLN A 7 3.44 -2.69 28.82
N TYR A 8 4.62 -2.76 29.46
CA TYR A 8 5.80 -3.44 28.92
C TYR A 8 5.52 -4.88 28.52
N THR A 9 4.74 -5.60 29.32
CA THR A 9 4.36 -7.00 29.09
C THR A 9 3.12 -7.19 28.21
N THR A 10 2.32 -6.14 28.00
CA THR A 10 1.02 -6.27 27.33
C THR A 10 1.08 -6.06 25.83
N HIS A 11 2.11 -5.37 25.32
CA HIS A 11 2.29 -5.14 23.88
C HIS A 11 3.50 -5.94 23.40
N CYS A 12 3.26 -7.16 22.94
CA CYS A 12 4.24 -7.98 22.24
C CYS A 12 3.90 -8.04 20.73
N LEU A 13 4.94 -8.14 19.89
CA LEU A 13 4.76 -8.54 18.50
C LEU A 13 4.45 -10.04 18.52
N LYS A 14 3.24 -10.41 18.09
CA LYS A 14 2.81 -11.80 17.98
C LYS A 14 2.76 -12.18 16.51
N LYS A 15 3.42 -13.28 16.15
CA LYS A 15 3.23 -13.92 14.84
C LYS A 15 1.83 -14.53 14.83
N LEU A 16 1.07 -14.24 13.77
CA LEU A 16 -0.25 -14.83 13.57
C LEU A 16 -0.09 -16.14 12.80
N ASP A 17 -0.71 -17.21 13.31
CA ASP A 17 -0.62 -18.55 12.71
C ASP A 17 -1.59 -18.73 11.53
N ALA A 18 -2.68 -17.95 11.51
CA ALA A 18 -3.64 -17.93 10.41
C ALA A 18 -3.43 -16.69 9.52
N PRO A 19 -3.57 -16.82 8.20
CA PRO A 19 -3.52 -15.67 7.30
C PRO A 19 -4.68 -14.73 7.59
N ILE A 20 -4.36 -13.48 7.90
CA ILE A 20 -5.33 -12.40 8.08
C ILE A 20 -5.18 -11.39 6.95
N ILE A 21 -6.29 -10.78 6.53
CA ILE A 21 -6.25 -9.67 5.58
C ILE A 21 -6.10 -8.38 6.39
N PRO A 22 -5.01 -7.62 6.20
CA PRO A 22 -4.85 -6.34 6.88
C PRO A 22 -5.90 -5.35 6.35
N VAL A 23 -6.67 -4.76 7.26
CA VAL A 23 -7.58 -3.65 6.94
C VAL A 23 -6.80 -2.36 7.10
N LEU A 24 -6.55 -1.67 5.99
CA LEU A 24 -5.94 -0.35 6.02
C LEU A 24 -6.93 0.66 6.62
N MET A 25 -6.50 1.31 7.70
CA MET A 25 -7.23 2.42 8.31
C MET A 25 -6.68 3.72 7.74
N GLY A 26 -7.52 4.52 7.09
CA GLY A 26 -7.12 5.79 6.48
C GLY A 26 -7.74 6.00 5.11
N TYR A 27 -6.92 6.43 4.14
CA TYR A 27 -7.35 6.70 2.77
C TYR A 27 -7.83 5.43 2.06
N GLN A 28 -8.84 5.57 1.20
CA GLN A 28 -9.10 4.55 0.19
C GLN A 28 -7.88 4.37 -0.71
N ILE A 29 -7.67 3.16 -1.23
CA ILE A 29 -6.56 2.88 -2.15
C ILE A 29 -6.67 3.85 -3.34
N PRO A 30 -5.77 4.82 -3.50
CA PRO A 30 -5.91 5.81 -4.55
C PRO A 30 -5.54 5.21 -5.90
N ARG A 31 -5.91 5.95 -6.95
CA ARG A 31 -5.48 5.64 -8.30
C ARG A 31 -4.02 6.01 -8.48
N ASN A 32 -3.32 5.26 -9.31
CA ASN A 32 -1.92 5.52 -9.65
C ASN A 32 -1.78 6.64 -10.70
N ASP A 33 -2.80 6.86 -11.53
CA ASP A 33 -2.78 7.79 -12.66
C ASP A 33 -3.05 9.26 -12.32
N MET A 34 -3.24 9.59 -11.04
CA MET A 34 -3.41 10.97 -10.58
C MET A 34 -2.16 11.42 -9.80
N ASP A 35 -1.47 12.44 -10.31
CA ASP A 35 -0.23 12.95 -9.72
C ASP A 35 -0.38 13.38 -8.26
N ASP A 36 -1.49 14.05 -7.93
CA ASP A 36 -1.81 14.50 -6.57
C ASP A 36 -1.91 13.34 -5.56
N ASP A 37 -2.25 12.14 -6.04
CA ASP A 37 -2.47 10.96 -5.23
C ASP A 37 -1.34 9.93 -5.34
N HIS A 38 -0.35 10.13 -6.23
CA HIS A 38 0.73 9.17 -6.46
C HIS A 38 1.55 8.87 -5.19
N THR A 39 1.78 9.87 -4.34
CA THR A 39 2.48 9.66 -3.06
C THR A 39 1.64 8.80 -2.11
N LYS A 40 0.32 9.02 -2.03
CA LYS A 40 -0.58 8.21 -1.20
C LYS A 40 -0.64 6.78 -1.74
N TYR A 41 -0.65 6.62 -3.06
CA TYR A 41 -0.56 5.32 -3.72
C TYR A 41 0.71 4.58 -3.31
N ALA A 42 1.87 5.23 -3.43
CA ALA A 42 3.15 4.65 -3.03
C ALA A 42 3.16 4.21 -1.57
N VAL A 43 2.69 5.05 -0.64
CA VAL A 43 2.60 4.69 0.80
C VAL A 43 1.76 3.43 1.01
N ILE A 44 0.60 3.34 0.36
CA ILE A 44 -0.31 2.19 0.53
C ILE A 44 0.32 0.90 -0.02
N ILE A 45 0.86 0.95 -1.24
CA ILE A 45 1.48 -0.24 -1.85
C ILE A 45 2.69 -0.70 -1.03
N LEU A 46 3.53 0.23 -0.58
CA LEU A 46 4.66 -0.10 0.30
C LEU A 46 4.19 -0.71 1.62
N THR A 47 3.13 -0.17 2.22
CA THR A 47 2.58 -0.68 3.48
C THR A 47 2.12 -2.14 3.35
N LEU A 48 1.47 -2.49 2.23
CA LEU A 48 0.90 -3.82 2.00
C LEU A 48 1.92 -4.85 1.52
N PHE A 49 2.87 -4.45 0.67
CA PHE A 49 3.70 -5.38 -0.09
C PHE A 49 5.20 -5.31 0.22
N LYS A 50 5.66 -4.29 0.97
CA LYS A 50 7.05 -4.22 1.41
C LYS A 50 7.18 -4.77 2.84
N PRO A 51 8.16 -5.64 3.11
CA PRO A 51 8.51 -6.00 4.48
C PRO A 51 8.92 -4.75 5.28
N TRP A 52 8.34 -4.57 6.46
CA TRP A 52 8.65 -3.40 7.30
C TRP A 52 10.00 -3.59 7.97
N SER A 53 10.86 -2.58 7.87
CA SER A 53 12.16 -2.60 8.53
C SER A 53 12.04 -2.40 10.04
N GLU A 54 13.08 -2.78 10.79
CA GLU A 54 13.16 -2.55 12.23
C GLU A 54 13.35 -1.06 12.58
N ILE A 55 13.66 -0.22 11.58
CA ILE A 55 13.87 1.22 11.76
C ILE A 55 12.52 1.89 11.98
N LYS A 56 12.18 2.12 13.25
CA LYS A 56 10.87 2.64 13.68
C LYS A 56 10.51 4.01 13.10
N SER A 57 11.50 4.86 12.81
CA SER A 57 11.24 6.21 12.28
C SER A 57 10.71 6.18 10.85
N CYS A 58 11.19 5.25 10.02
CA CYS A 58 10.79 5.09 8.63
C CYS A 58 10.81 3.60 8.25
N PRO A 59 9.78 2.81 8.64
CA PRO A 59 9.79 1.37 8.43
C PRO A 59 9.68 0.96 6.96
N LEU A 60 9.20 1.85 6.09
CA LEU A 60 8.90 1.54 4.68
C LEU A 60 9.98 2.00 3.70
N LYS A 61 10.86 2.94 4.07
CA LYS A 61 11.90 3.49 3.18
C LYS A 61 13.02 4.16 3.99
N SER A 62 14.16 4.47 3.36
CA SER A 62 15.14 5.36 3.98
C SER A 62 14.58 6.78 4.11
N GLN A 63 15.09 7.56 5.05
CA GLN A 63 14.58 8.90 5.33
C GLN A 63 14.80 9.86 4.14
N GLU A 64 15.87 9.62 3.38
CA GLU A 64 16.36 10.44 2.27
C GLU A 64 15.68 10.13 0.93
N ILE A 65 15.06 8.96 0.80
CA ILE A 65 14.49 8.47 -0.47
C ILE A 65 13.05 8.99 -0.62
N ALA A 66 12.65 9.40 -1.82
CA ALA A 66 11.26 9.79 -2.09
C ALA A 66 10.32 8.55 -2.11
N TRP A 67 9.03 8.76 -1.86
CA TRP A 67 8.06 7.66 -1.87
C TRP A 67 7.93 6.97 -3.23
N SER A 68 8.03 7.75 -4.32
CA SER A 68 8.04 7.25 -5.69
C SER A 68 9.21 6.29 -5.94
N ASP A 69 10.40 6.67 -5.48
CA ASP A 69 11.62 5.91 -5.72
C ASP A 69 11.59 4.61 -4.92
N ALA A 70 11.15 4.67 -3.67
CA ALA A 70 10.95 3.48 -2.84
C ALA A 70 9.93 2.49 -3.44
N LEU A 71 8.88 3.01 -4.10
CA LEU A 71 7.93 2.17 -4.84
C LEU A 71 8.56 1.56 -6.10
N ASN A 72 9.37 2.32 -6.83
CA ASN A 72 10.09 1.82 -7.99
C ASN A 72 11.07 0.71 -7.60
N ASP A 73 11.79 0.86 -6.49
CA ASP A 73 12.66 -0.17 -5.94
C ASP A 73 11.87 -1.45 -5.62
N LEU A 74 10.70 -1.31 -4.97
CA LEU A 74 9.82 -2.45 -4.68
C LEU A 74 9.41 -3.17 -5.98
N ARG A 75 9.04 -2.43 -7.03
CA ARG A 75 8.62 -3.02 -8.32
C ARG A 75 9.72 -3.87 -8.97
N GLN A 76 10.99 -3.59 -8.72
CA GLN A 76 12.10 -4.39 -9.25
C GLN A 76 12.26 -5.74 -8.56
N VAL A 77 11.83 -5.85 -7.30
CA VAL A 77 12.09 -7.03 -6.45
C VAL A 77 10.83 -7.83 -6.12
N ILE A 78 9.65 -7.29 -6.43
CA ILE A 78 8.37 -7.91 -6.08
C ILE A 78 8.07 -9.14 -6.95
N SER A 79 7.41 -10.15 -6.36
CA SER A 79 6.99 -11.33 -7.10
C SER A 79 5.93 -11.00 -8.15
N ALA A 80 5.88 -11.80 -9.23
CA ALA A 80 4.87 -11.65 -10.28
C ALA A 80 3.43 -11.78 -9.75
N GLU A 81 3.23 -12.64 -8.74
CA GLU A 81 1.93 -12.81 -8.09
C GLU A 81 1.48 -11.52 -7.39
N HIS A 82 2.34 -10.94 -6.56
CA HIS A 82 2.02 -9.70 -5.86
C HIS A 82 1.87 -8.53 -6.84
N ALA A 83 2.69 -8.44 -7.89
CA ALA A 83 2.54 -7.44 -8.95
C ALA A 83 1.17 -7.53 -9.62
N ARG A 84 0.67 -8.75 -9.89
CA ARG A 84 -0.67 -8.96 -10.44
C ARG A 84 -1.77 -8.51 -9.48
N ILE A 85 -1.61 -8.74 -8.17
CA ILE A 85 -2.57 -8.23 -7.17
C ILE A 85 -2.61 -6.70 -7.17
N ILE A 86 -1.45 -6.05 -7.19
CA ILE A 86 -1.34 -4.58 -7.26
C ILE A 86 -2.03 -4.05 -8.53
N LEU A 87 -1.81 -4.70 -9.67
CA LEU A 87 -2.47 -4.34 -10.93
C LEU A 87 -3.99 -4.48 -10.83
N ASN A 88 -4.48 -5.59 -10.25
CA ASN A 88 -5.90 -5.82 -10.07
C ASN A 88 -6.57 -4.79 -9.16
N MET A 89 -5.87 -4.29 -8.14
CA MET A 89 -6.37 -3.19 -7.30
C MET A 89 -6.66 -1.92 -8.14
N GLN A 90 -5.88 -1.68 -9.20
CA GLN A 90 -6.08 -0.54 -10.11
C GLN A 90 -7.16 -0.80 -11.17
N LEU A 91 -7.35 -2.06 -11.58
CA LEU A 91 -8.35 -2.45 -12.58
C LEU A 91 -9.79 -2.06 -12.17
N LEU A 92 -10.08 -2.03 -10.86
CA LEU A 92 -11.37 -1.56 -10.35
C LEU A 92 -11.68 -0.12 -10.76
N TYR A 93 -10.67 0.75 -10.79
CA TYR A 93 -10.82 2.14 -11.22
C TYR A 93 -10.98 2.24 -12.74
N GLN A 94 -10.16 1.50 -13.48
CA GLN A 94 -10.19 1.48 -14.94
C GLN A 94 -11.53 1.00 -15.49
N THR A 95 -12.08 -0.07 -14.90
CA THR A 95 -13.38 -0.63 -15.31
C THR A 95 -14.55 0.29 -14.97
N ARG A 96 -14.49 0.96 -13.81
CA ARG A 96 -15.47 1.97 -13.42
C ARG A 96 -15.50 3.12 -14.43
N ASP A 97 -14.34 3.65 -14.81
CA ASP A 97 -14.24 4.75 -15.78
C ASP A 97 -14.74 4.33 -17.17
N ALA A 98 -14.32 3.16 -17.65
CA ALA A 98 -14.78 2.63 -18.93
C ALA A 98 -16.31 2.58 -19.00
N LYS A 99 -16.99 2.16 -17.93
CA LYS A 99 -18.45 2.18 -17.84
C LYS A 99 -19.04 3.58 -18.05
N PHE A 100 -18.45 4.61 -17.42
CA PHE A 100 -18.90 5.99 -17.57
C PHE A 100 -18.65 6.52 -18.99
N ASP A 101 -17.51 6.20 -19.59
CA ASP A 101 -17.19 6.59 -20.97
C ASP A 101 -18.18 6.00 -21.98
N PHE A 102 -18.50 4.71 -21.86
CA PHE A 102 -19.50 4.07 -22.72
C PHE A 102 -20.91 4.60 -22.47
N ALA A 103 -21.25 5.00 -21.25
CA ALA A 103 -22.52 5.66 -20.97
C ALA A 103 -22.59 7.05 -21.64
N ALA A 104 -21.55 7.86 -21.53
CA ALA A 104 -21.47 9.18 -22.16
C ALA A 104 -21.53 9.10 -23.70
N LYS A 105 -20.90 8.08 -24.30
CA LYS A 105 -20.94 7.83 -25.75
C LYS A 105 -22.31 7.40 -26.27
N ARG A 106 -23.21 6.86 -25.44
CA ARG A 106 -24.58 6.48 -25.82
C ARG A 106 -25.61 7.61 -25.72
N GLY A 107 -25.23 8.73 -25.09
CA GLY A 107 -26.07 9.93 -25.00
C GLY A 107 -25.85 10.94 -26.13
N LYS A 108 -25.06 10.59 -27.15
CA LYS A 108 -24.89 11.31 -28.42
C LYS A 108 -25.54 10.49 -29.52
#